data_AF-A0A7K7D1R8-F1
#
_entry.id   AF-A0A7K7D1R8-F1
#
_cell.length_a   1.000
_cell.length_b   1.000
_cell.length_c   1.000
_cell.angle_alpha   90.00
_cell.angle_beta   90.00
_cell.angle_gamma   90.00
#
_symmetry.space_group_name_H-M   'P 1'
#
loop_
_entity.id
_entity.type
_entity.pdbx_description
1 polymer ?
#
loop_
_entity_poly.entity_id
_entity_poly.type
_entity_poly.pdbx_seq_one_letter_code
_entity_poly.pdbx_strand_id
1 'polypeptide(L)'
;TGYTQQLAFRKPDSSYAAFCNRPSSTWLTAYVVKVFSMARKLTDIEHGEICGPIKWLILNKQKPDGVFQEDAPVIHKGMMGGYQGAEPEVSLTAFVLIALEEARDICKDHINSLDDSINKAAGFLVRRYEGLARPYTVALVSYALALAGKLKSERILMRFSK
;
A
#
# COMPACT_ATOMS: atom_id res chain seq x y z
N THR A 1 -4.31 -22.84 -8.65
CA THR A 1 -3.46 -22.41 -7.50
C THR A 1 -4.12 -21.23 -6.81
N GLY A 2 -3.64 -20.80 -5.64
CA GLY A 2 -4.19 -19.62 -4.94
C GLY A 2 -4.07 -18.33 -5.78
N TYR A 3 -3.02 -18.21 -6.58
CA TYR A 3 -2.83 -17.12 -7.54
C TYR A 3 -3.98 -17.02 -8.56
N THR A 4 -4.32 -18.11 -9.25
CA THR A 4 -5.45 -18.13 -10.21
C THR A 4 -6.79 -17.81 -9.54
N GLN A 5 -7.00 -18.27 -8.31
CA GLN A 5 -8.21 -17.96 -7.54
C GLN A 5 -8.29 -16.46 -7.22
N GLN A 6 -7.17 -15.82 -6.86
CA GLN A 6 -7.13 -14.40 -6.58
C GLN A 6 -7.44 -13.55 -7.82
N LEU A 7 -7.01 -13.98 -9.01
CA LEU A 7 -7.29 -13.27 -10.27
C LEU A 7 -8.79 -13.20 -10.61
N ALA A 8 -9.61 -14.12 -10.11
CA ALA A 8 -11.06 -14.08 -10.32
C ALA A 8 -11.72 -12.84 -9.68
N PHE A 9 -11.04 -12.16 -8.74
CA PHE A 9 -11.49 -10.93 -8.09
C PHE A 9 -10.87 -9.66 -8.67
N ARG A 10 -10.04 -9.80 -9.71
CA ARG A 10 -9.46 -8.66 -10.45
C ARG A 10 -10.51 -8.09 -11.39
N LYS A 11 -10.69 -6.77 -11.37
CA LYS A 11 -11.61 -6.05 -12.25
C LYS A 11 -10.92 -5.61 -13.56
N PRO A 12 -11.68 -5.20 -14.59
CA PRO A 12 -11.11 -4.78 -15.88
C PRO A 12 -10.11 -3.61 -15.77
N ASP A 13 -10.27 -2.73 -14.79
CA ASP A 13 -9.36 -1.62 -14.49
C ASP A 13 -8.14 -2.04 -13.64
N SER A 14 -7.94 -3.35 -13.44
CA SER A 14 -6.92 -3.99 -12.62
C SER A 14 -7.07 -3.82 -11.10
N SER A 15 -8.14 -3.21 -10.62
CA SER A 15 -8.37 -3.07 -9.19
C SER A 15 -8.98 -4.34 -8.57
N TYR A 16 -8.86 -4.48 -7.24
CA TYR A 16 -9.42 -5.62 -6.51
C TYR A 16 -10.56 -5.19 -5.60
N ALA A 17 -11.55 -6.08 -5.48
CA ALA A 17 -12.67 -5.97 -4.57
C ALA A 17 -12.93 -7.34 -3.92
N ALA A 18 -13.66 -7.36 -2.80
CA ALA A 18 -14.09 -8.62 -2.20
C ALA A 18 -15.01 -9.43 -3.14
N PHE A 19 -15.78 -8.73 -3.98
CA PHE A 19 -16.59 -9.29 -5.06
C PHE A 19 -16.59 -8.32 -6.23
N CYS A 20 -16.57 -8.81 -7.48
CA CYS A 20 -16.43 -7.95 -8.67
C CYS A 20 -17.58 -6.95 -8.88
N ASN A 21 -18.76 -7.22 -8.31
CA ASN A 21 -19.91 -6.32 -8.33
C ASN A 21 -19.82 -5.19 -7.28
N ARG A 22 -18.77 -5.17 -6.44
CA ARG A 22 -18.54 -4.10 -5.47
C ARG A 22 -17.55 -3.07 -5.99
N PRO A 23 -17.58 -1.84 -5.43
CA PRO A 23 -16.52 -0.90 -5.64
C PRO A 23 -15.19 -1.46 -5.09
N SER A 24 -14.10 -1.06 -5.72
CA SER A 24 -12.77 -1.59 -5.45
C SER A 24 -12.15 -0.97 -4.20
N SER A 25 -11.42 -1.78 -3.43
CA SER A 25 -10.77 -1.33 -2.19
C SER A 25 -9.32 -0.97 -2.47
N THR A 26 -8.90 0.20 -2.00
CA THR A 26 -7.50 0.64 -2.04
C THR A 26 -6.62 -0.30 -1.21
N TRP A 27 -7.04 -0.61 0.02
CA TRP A 27 -6.29 -1.49 0.92
C TRP A 27 -6.14 -2.89 0.33
N LEU A 28 -7.22 -3.48 -0.20
CA LEU A 28 -7.17 -4.82 -0.78
C LEU A 28 -6.29 -4.86 -2.03
N THR A 29 -6.41 -3.86 -2.89
CA THR A 29 -5.60 -3.76 -4.11
C THR A 29 -4.11 -3.70 -3.76
N ALA A 30 -3.73 -2.87 -2.78
CA ALA A 30 -2.35 -2.81 -2.28
C ALA A 30 -1.89 -4.12 -1.62
N TYR A 31 -2.77 -4.79 -0.87
CA TYR A 31 -2.46 -6.07 -0.23
C TYR A 31 -2.14 -7.14 -1.27
N VAL A 32 -2.96 -7.25 -2.32
CA VAL A 32 -2.74 -8.21 -3.42
C VAL A 32 -1.42 -7.92 -4.13
N VAL A 33 -1.14 -6.64 -4.45
CA VAL A 33 0.16 -6.28 -5.05
C VAL A 33 1.31 -6.74 -4.18
N LYS A 34 1.30 -6.39 -2.88
CA LYS A 34 2.37 -6.78 -1.96
C LYS A 34 2.60 -8.30 -1.99
N VAL A 35 1.53 -9.08 -1.88
CA VAL A 35 1.62 -10.55 -1.89
C VAL A 35 2.14 -11.07 -3.22
N PHE A 36 1.67 -10.53 -4.35
CA PHE A 36 2.10 -10.95 -5.68
C PHE A 36 3.57 -10.59 -5.95
N SER A 37 4.01 -9.38 -5.56
CA SER A 37 5.41 -8.99 -5.65
C SER A 37 6.34 -9.93 -4.87
N MET A 38 5.94 -10.33 -3.66
CA MET A 38 6.69 -11.30 -2.86
C MET A 38 6.65 -12.72 -3.46
N ALA A 39 5.48 -13.16 -3.93
CA ALA A 39 5.26 -14.50 -4.48
C ALA A 39 5.93 -14.71 -5.83
N ARG A 40 6.28 -13.65 -6.55
CA ARG A 40 7.00 -13.71 -7.84
C ARG A 40 8.35 -14.43 -7.75
N LYS A 41 8.94 -14.52 -6.55
CA LYS A 41 10.17 -15.30 -6.29
C LYS A 41 9.92 -16.82 -6.28
N LEU A 42 8.66 -17.25 -6.16
CA LEU A 42 8.25 -18.65 -5.97
C LEU A 42 7.41 -19.19 -7.12
N THR A 43 6.71 -18.33 -7.84
CA THR A 43 5.88 -18.68 -9.00
C THR A 43 5.93 -17.56 -10.02
N ASP A 44 5.74 -17.92 -11.29
CA ASP A 44 5.65 -16.92 -12.34
C ASP A 44 4.34 -16.13 -12.19
N ILE A 45 4.46 -14.81 -12.20
CA ILE A 45 3.36 -13.83 -12.06
C ILE A 45 3.62 -12.75 -13.10
N GLU A 46 2.63 -12.53 -13.96
CA GLU A 46 2.77 -11.61 -15.08
C GLU A 46 2.97 -10.17 -14.58
N HIS A 47 3.83 -9.40 -15.25
CA HIS A 47 4.04 -7.99 -14.92
C HIS A 47 2.73 -7.19 -14.86
N GLY A 48 1.80 -7.47 -15.79
CA GLY A 48 0.51 -6.77 -15.86
C GLY A 48 -0.37 -6.97 -14.63
N GLU A 49 -0.17 -8.05 -13.87
CA GLU A 49 -0.94 -8.36 -12.66
C GLU A 49 -0.43 -7.64 -11.42
N ILE A 50 0.79 -7.11 -11.47
CA ILE A 50 1.39 -6.30 -10.41
C ILE A 50 1.31 -4.81 -10.79
N CYS A 51 1.73 -4.48 -12.02
CA CYS A 51 1.83 -3.10 -12.46
C CYS A 51 0.48 -2.47 -12.80
N GLY A 52 -0.50 -3.26 -13.27
CA GLY A 52 -1.87 -2.78 -13.50
C GLY A 52 -2.51 -2.23 -12.23
N PRO A 53 -2.59 -3.01 -11.14
CA PRO A 53 -3.13 -2.53 -9.87
C PRO A 53 -2.35 -1.36 -9.27
N ILE A 54 -1.01 -1.33 -9.41
CA ILE A 54 -0.19 -0.18 -8.98
C ILE A 54 -0.56 1.09 -9.74
N LYS A 55 -0.66 1.01 -11.07
CA LYS A 55 -1.10 2.13 -11.89
C LYS A 55 -2.48 2.62 -11.46
N TRP A 56 -3.40 1.70 -11.15
CA TRP A 56 -4.72 2.05 -10.66
C TRP A 56 -4.68 2.78 -9.31
N LEU A 57 -3.88 2.31 -8.35
CA LEU A 57 -3.70 2.96 -7.05
C LEU A 57 -3.21 4.41 -7.22
N ILE A 58 -2.15 4.59 -8.03
CA ILE A 58 -1.53 5.91 -8.25
C ILE A 58 -2.53 6.87 -8.90
N LEU A 59 -3.21 6.44 -9.97
CA LEU A 59 -4.06 7.32 -10.76
C LEU A 59 -5.40 7.64 -10.08
N ASN A 60 -5.95 6.71 -9.30
CA ASN A 60 -7.32 6.85 -8.80
C ASN A 60 -7.39 7.13 -7.30
N LYS A 61 -6.36 6.77 -6.53
CA LYS A 61 -6.43 6.77 -5.06
C LYS A 61 -5.41 7.68 -4.38
N GLN A 62 -4.38 8.13 -5.07
CA GLN A 62 -3.43 9.09 -4.52
C GLN A 62 -3.91 10.53 -4.73
N LYS A 63 -3.93 11.32 -3.66
CA LYS A 63 -4.21 12.77 -3.74
C LYS A 63 -2.94 13.58 -4.01
N PRO A 64 -3.06 14.86 -4.43
CA PRO A 64 -1.90 15.71 -4.74
C PRO A 64 -0.90 15.89 -3.59
N ASP A 65 -1.36 15.83 -2.34
CA ASP A 65 -0.54 15.95 -1.13
C ASP A 65 0.17 14.64 -0.73
N GLY A 66 -0.13 13.53 -1.43
CA GLY A 66 0.50 12.22 -1.30
C GLY A 66 -0.29 11.20 -0.48
N VAL A 67 -1.40 11.59 0.15
CA VAL A 67 -2.25 10.65 0.89
C VAL A 67 -2.98 9.70 -0.05
N PHE A 68 -3.12 8.44 0.34
CA PHE A 68 -4.01 7.49 -0.32
C PHE A 68 -5.35 7.44 0.40
N GLN A 69 -6.45 7.39 -0.36
CA GLN A 69 -7.81 7.29 0.18
C GLN A 69 -8.42 5.90 -0.03
N GLU A 70 -9.29 5.48 0.88
CA GLU A 70 -10.10 4.27 0.77
C GLU A 70 -11.56 4.66 0.57
N ASP A 71 -12.12 4.28 -0.57
CA ASP A 71 -13.52 4.63 -0.93
C ASP A 71 -14.48 3.47 -0.63
N ALA A 72 -13.98 2.24 -0.52
CA ALA A 72 -14.80 1.05 -0.31
C ALA A 72 -14.05 -0.01 0.51
N PRO A 73 -13.98 0.15 1.84
CA PRO A 73 -13.23 -0.75 2.70
C PRO A 73 -13.79 -2.18 2.66
N VAL A 74 -12.91 -3.15 2.92
CA VAL A 74 -13.26 -4.58 2.97
C VAL A 74 -14.31 -4.88 4.05
N ILE A 75 -15.15 -5.89 3.79
CA ILE A 75 -16.29 -6.27 4.63
C ILE A 75 -15.79 -6.79 5.99
N HIS A 76 -14.80 -7.68 5.98
CA HIS A 76 -14.19 -8.22 7.19
C HIS A 76 -13.05 -7.32 7.65
N LYS A 77 -13.40 -6.27 8.40
CA LYS A 77 -12.44 -5.26 8.86
C LYS A 77 -11.33 -5.81 9.76
N GLY A 78 -11.54 -6.99 10.38
CA GLY A 78 -10.50 -7.71 11.12
C GLY A 78 -9.26 -8.04 10.27
N MET A 79 -9.41 -8.19 8.94
CA MET A 79 -8.28 -8.40 8.03
C MET A 79 -7.36 -7.19 7.93
N MET A 80 -7.85 -5.99 8.26
CA MET A 80 -7.05 -4.77 8.22
C MET A 80 -6.22 -4.57 9.49
N GLY A 81 -6.33 -5.45 10.50
CA GLY A 81 -5.56 -5.37 11.74
C GLY A 81 -5.72 -4.04 12.48
N GLY A 82 -4.61 -3.45 12.92
CA GLY A 82 -4.58 -2.18 13.66
C GLY A 82 -4.96 -0.93 12.85
N TYR A 83 -5.28 -1.10 11.57
CA TYR A 83 -5.76 -0.04 10.68
C TYR A 83 -6.97 0.71 11.24
N GLN A 84 -7.86 0.01 11.96
CA GLN A 84 -9.00 0.65 12.61
C GLN A 84 -8.53 1.55 13.77
N GLY A 85 -8.87 2.83 13.74
CA GLY A 85 -8.58 3.78 14.82
C GLY A 85 -8.39 5.22 14.34
N ALA A 86 -7.68 6.03 15.12
CA ALA A 86 -7.58 7.49 14.97
C ALA A 86 -6.69 7.97 13.80
N GLU A 87 -5.92 7.09 13.15
CA GLU A 87 -4.94 7.45 12.11
C GLU A 87 -5.09 6.59 10.83
N PRO A 88 -6.31 6.44 10.28
CA PRO A 88 -6.57 5.49 9.20
C PRO A 88 -5.89 5.92 7.89
N GLU A 89 -5.91 7.21 7.54
CA GLU A 89 -5.28 7.72 6.32
C GLU A 89 -3.75 7.53 6.33
N VAL A 90 -3.11 7.73 7.48
CA VAL A 90 -1.67 7.53 7.64
C VAL A 90 -1.33 6.04 7.53
N SER A 91 -2.11 5.19 8.20
CA SER A 91 -1.92 3.74 8.14
C SER A 91 -2.13 3.20 6.72
N LEU A 92 -3.15 3.69 6.00
CA LEU A 92 -3.41 3.31 4.62
C LEU A 92 -2.26 3.73 3.72
N THR A 93 -1.84 4.99 3.82
CA THR A 93 -0.76 5.54 2.98
C THR A 93 0.55 4.81 3.22
N ALA A 94 0.88 4.48 4.47
CA ALA A 94 2.04 3.66 4.79
C ALA A 94 1.93 2.25 4.21
N PHE A 95 0.75 1.63 4.31
CA PHE A 95 0.51 0.30 3.75
C PHE A 95 0.64 0.28 2.22
N VAL A 96 0.07 1.28 1.54
CA VAL A 96 0.19 1.43 0.09
C VAL A 96 1.64 1.70 -0.30
N LEU A 97 2.36 2.58 0.41
CA LEU A 97 3.78 2.86 0.15
C LEU A 97 4.62 1.59 0.22
N ILE A 98 4.39 0.72 1.21
CA ILE A 98 5.06 -0.59 1.29
C ILE A 98 4.78 -1.40 0.02
N ALA A 99 3.52 -1.48 -0.42
CA ALA A 99 3.19 -2.22 -1.65
C ALA A 99 3.84 -1.61 -2.91
N LEU A 100 3.95 -0.27 -2.99
CA LEU A 100 4.68 0.41 -4.09
C LEU A 100 6.16 0.02 -4.09
N GLU A 101 6.82 0.05 -2.93
CA GLU A 101 8.24 -0.30 -2.79
C GLU A 101 8.50 -1.77 -3.13
N GLU A 102 7.66 -2.70 -2.65
CA GLU A 102 7.78 -4.13 -2.97
C GLU A 102 7.60 -4.41 -4.48
N ALA A 103 6.81 -3.58 -5.18
CA ALA A 103 6.60 -3.68 -6.63
C ALA A 103 7.59 -2.83 -7.45
N ARG A 104 8.46 -2.05 -6.81
CA ARG A 104 9.25 -0.99 -7.47
C ARG A 104 10.13 -1.54 -8.58
N ASP A 105 10.95 -2.54 -8.29
CA ASP A 105 11.85 -3.14 -9.28
C ASP A 105 11.11 -3.86 -10.42
N ILE A 106 9.87 -4.29 -10.18
CA ILE A 106 9.03 -4.99 -11.16
C ILE A 106 8.38 -4.00 -12.13
N CYS A 107 8.02 -2.81 -11.63
CA CYS A 107 7.15 -1.87 -12.35
C CYS A 107 7.78 -0.54 -12.73
N LYS A 108 9.01 -0.23 -12.27
CA LYS A 108 9.69 1.05 -12.56
C LYS A 108 9.77 1.37 -14.06
N ASP A 109 10.03 0.37 -14.89
CA ASP A 109 10.16 0.54 -16.35
C ASP A 109 8.80 0.56 -17.07
N HIS A 110 7.71 0.28 -16.35
CA HIS A 110 6.34 0.20 -16.88
C HIS A 110 5.46 1.37 -16.43
N ILE A 111 5.84 2.07 -15.36
CA ILE A 111 5.05 3.12 -14.72
C ILE A 111 5.94 4.32 -14.43
N ASN A 112 5.99 5.27 -15.36
CA ASN A 112 6.83 6.46 -15.26
C ASN A 112 6.55 7.32 -14.00
N SER A 113 5.32 7.29 -13.48
CA SER A 113 4.92 8.06 -12.30
C SER A 113 5.14 7.34 -10.96
N LEU A 114 5.76 6.16 -10.97
CA LEU A 114 5.92 5.33 -9.76
C LEU A 114 6.81 5.99 -8.71
N ASP A 115 8.02 6.41 -9.10
CA ASP A 115 8.96 7.05 -8.17
C ASP A 115 8.40 8.38 -7.63
N ASP A 116 7.69 9.16 -8.46
CA ASP A 116 7.01 10.37 -8.03
C ASP A 116 5.90 10.08 -7.01
N SER A 117 5.12 9.02 -7.25
CA SER A 117 4.06 8.59 -6.33
C SER A 117 4.62 8.14 -4.98
N ILE A 118 5.70 7.35 -5.00
CA ILE A 118 6.46 6.93 -3.81
C ILE A 118 6.95 8.16 -3.04
N ASN A 119 7.59 9.11 -3.72
CA ASN A 119 8.11 10.31 -3.08
C ASN A 119 7.00 11.18 -2.46
N LYS A 120 5.84 11.31 -3.11
CA LYS A 120 4.67 12.02 -2.56
C LYS A 120 4.14 11.34 -1.30
N ALA A 121 3.95 10.02 -1.35
CA ALA A 121 3.45 9.24 -0.21
C ALA A 121 4.42 9.29 0.98
N ALA A 122 5.72 9.07 0.72
CA ALA A 122 6.74 9.18 1.75
C ALA A 122 6.81 10.62 2.32
N GLY A 123 6.71 11.64 1.47
CA GLY A 123 6.66 13.04 1.90
C GLY A 123 5.47 13.35 2.82
N PHE A 124 4.28 12.82 2.51
CA PHE A 124 3.11 12.91 3.38
C PHE A 124 3.36 12.26 4.75
N LEU A 125 3.91 11.04 4.76
CA LEU A 125 4.18 10.29 5.98
C LEU A 125 5.25 10.97 6.85
N VAL A 126 6.32 11.50 6.26
CA VAL A 126 7.36 12.25 6.98
C VAL A 126 6.76 13.44 7.72
N ARG A 127 5.85 14.20 7.10
CA ARG A 127 5.19 15.36 7.74
C ARG A 127 4.30 14.97 8.91
N ARG A 128 3.77 13.75 8.92
CA ARG A 128 2.87 13.25 9.97
C ARG A 128 3.60 12.47 11.07
N TYR A 129 4.80 11.96 10.78
CA TYR A 129 5.53 11.01 11.62
C TYR A 129 5.73 11.49 13.06
N GLU A 130 6.05 12.77 13.27
CA GLU A 130 6.27 13.34 14.61
C GLU A 130 5.02 13.41 15.49
N GLY A 131 3.84 13.51 14.88
CA GLY A 131 2.56 13.63 15.57
C GLY A 131 1.85 12.30 15.83
N LEU A 132 2.46 11.17 15.46
CA LEU A 132 1.83 9.86 15.60
C LEU A 132 1.82 9.39 17.05
N ALA A 133 0.67 8.91 17.50
CA ALA A 133 0.46 8.50 18.89
C ALA A 133 0.30 6.98 19.05
N ARG A 134 -0.11 6.27 18.00
CA ARG A 134 -0.40 4.83 18.10
C ARG A 134 0.83 3.99 17.77
N PRO A 135 1.24 3.04 18.63
CA PRO A 135 2.37 2.14 18.36
C PRO A 135 2.27 1.44 17.01
N TYR A 136 1.08 0.96 16.66
CA TYR A 136 0.82 0.30 15.38
C TYR A 136 1.14 1.20 14.18
N THR A 137 0.59 2.42 14.17
CA THR A 137 0.81 3.38 13.09
C THR A 137 2.27 3.79 13.02
N VAL A 138 2.91 4.03 14.17
CA VAL A 138 4.32 4.39 14.24
C VAL A 138 5.19 3.29 13.67
N ALA A 139 4.97 2.03 14.05
CA ALA A 139 5.73 0.89 13.53
C ALA A 139 5.55 0.75 12.01
N LEU A 140 4.32 0.82 11.53
CA LEU A 140 4.01 0.69 10.10
C LEU A 140 4.63 1.82 9.26
N VAL A 141 4.52 3.07 9.73
CA VAL A 141 5.11 4.23 9.04
C VAL A 141 6.62 4.18 9.09
N SER A 142 7.22 3.78 10.21
CA SER A 142 8.67 3.64 10.33
C SER A 142 9.20 2.63 9.31
N TYR A 143 8.55 1.47 9.19
CA TYR A 143 8.90 0.46 8.20
C TYR A 143 8.75 0.98 6.77
N ALA A 144 7.61 1.60 6.44
CA ALA A 144 7.36 2.17 5.11
C ALA A 144 8.41 3.24 4.73
N LEU A 145 8.76 4.13 5.66
CA LEU A 145 9.79 5.15 5.44
C LEU A 145 11.20 4.57 5.35
N ALA A 146 11.50 3.50 6.10
CA ALA A 146 12.78 2.80 6.02
C ALA A 146 12.97 2.15 4.65
N LEU A 147 11.93 1.46 4.13
CA LEU A 147 11.94 0.90 2.78
C LEU A 147 12.18 1.97 1.71
N ALA A 148 11.53 3.12 1.83
CA ALA A 148 11.70 4.24 0.91
C ALA A 148 13.00 5.05 1.10
N GLY A 149 13.85 4.68 2.08
CA GLY A 149 15.07 5.43 2.41
C GLY A 149 14.82 6.86 2.91
N LYS A 150 13.65 7.12 3.52
CA LYS A 150 13.22 8.44 4.01
C LYS A 150 13.09 8.52 5.53
N LEU A 151 13.35 7.44 6.26
CA LEU A 151 13.32 7.45 7.73
C LEU A 151 14.54 8.21 8.27
N LYS A 152 14.32 9.39 8.85
CA LYS A 152 15.40 10.25 9.37
C LYS A 152 15.84 9.91 10.80
N SER A 153 14.95 9.34 11.60
CA SER A 153 15.23 9.04 13.00
C SER A 153 14.30 7.95 13.51
N GLU A 154 14.85 6.98 14.21
CA GLU A 154 14.12 5.91 14.89
C GLU A 154 13.58 6.35 16.26
N ARG A 155 13.87 7.58 16.70
CA ARG A 155 13.51 8.08 18.04
C ARG A 155 12.03 7.86 18.37
N ILE A 156 11.15 8.05 17.39
CA ILE A 156 9.70 7.91 17.60
C ILE A 156 9.31 6.44 17.74
N LEU A 157 9.83 5.57 16.88
CA LEU A 157 9.66 4.14 16.99
C LEU A 157 10.11 3.63 18.37
N MET A 158 11.29 4.08 18.82
CA MET A 158 11.88 3.67 20.09
C MET A 158 11.08 4.13 21.32
N ARG A 159 10.25 5.19 21.23
CA ARG A 159 9.36 5.60 22.34
C ARG A 159 8.34 4.52 22.70
N PHE A 160 8.00 3.64 21.76
CA PHE A 160 6.99 2.61 21.93
C PHE A 160 7.59 1.19 22.11
N SER A 161 8.92 1.06 22.25
CA SER A 161 9.63 -0.21 22.39
C SER A 161 9.65 -0.78 23.83
N LYS A 162 8.57 -0.59 24.60
CA LYS A 162 8.48 -1.07 26.00
C LYS A 162 7.58 -2.28 26.14
#